data_AF-A0A9D6MCD0-F1
#
_entry.id   AF-A0A9D6MCD0-F1
#
_cell.length_a   1.000
_cell.length_b   1.000
_cell.length_c   1.000
_cell.angle_alpha   90.00
_cell.angle_beta   90.00
_cell.angle_gamma   90.00
#
_symmetry.space_group_name_H-M   'P 1'
#
loop_
_entity.id
_entity.type
_entity.pdbx_description
1 polymer ?
#
loop_
_entity_poly.entity_id
_entity_poly.type
_entity_poly.pdbx_seq_one_letter_code
_entity_poly.pdbx_strand_id
1 'polypeptide(L)'
;MIYNARVKRLLPASFCLTALALLLIFALSFLRPFLFSLTGEEKLGGQLLGLWQLAGDVIRPRPVLDPDTPIAHTGVNPFGINTFLQQEVEPAKRERQVQMIAEAGFHWIRQEFPWYDIEIDAKGNFDDCRFPPCHSAWDKYDQIVALADSHGLEIIARLSAPPAWSRADGTARGAFAPPDNFDDFADYAAAVATRYAGRVRYFQVWNEPNIYPEWGEMSVDPKAYTALLCRTYRRLKAIDPNIVVLSGALAPTSELTGNNRPATRRWPINARRMIGRGSA
;
A
#
# COMPACT_ATOMS: atom_id res chain seq x y z
N MET A 1 -61.87 -36.80 21.19
CA MET A 1 -61.87 -35.39 21.60
C MET A 1 -60.42 -34.96 21.88
N ILE A 2 -59.59 -34.85 20.85
CA ILE A 2 -58.16 -34.53 20.98
C ILE A 2 -57.79 -33.66 19.79
N TYR A 3 -57.92 -32.34 19.88
CA TYR A 3 -57.27 -31.41 18.96
C TYR A 3 -57.21 -30.02 19.60
N ASN A 4 -56.07 -29.35 19.47
CA ASN A 4 -55.83 -27.92 19.75
C ASN A 4 -55.38 -27.44 21.14
N ALA A 5 -54.58 -28.22 21.87
CA ALA A 5 -53.81 -27.68 23.01
C ALA A 5 -52.44 -27.05 22.62
N ARG A 6 -51.91 -27.31 21.40
CA ARG A 6 -50.59 -26.80 20.98
C ARG A 6 -50.58 -25.38 20.40
N VAL A 7 -51.70 -24.84 19.94
CA VAL A 7 -51.74 -23.54 19.22
C VAL A 7 -51.76 -22.33 20.19
N LYS A 8 -52.26 -22.48 21.43
CA LYS A 8 -52.40 -21.35 22.38
C LYS A 8 -51.11 -20.92 23.09
N ARG A 9 -50.05 -21.73 23.11
CA ARG A 9 -48.75 -21.35 23.72
C ARG A 9 -47.81 -20.62 22.75
N LEU A 10 -48.03 -20.71 21.43
CA LEU A 10 -47.16 -20.11 20.42
C LEU A 10 -47.47 -18.63 20.14
N LEU A 11 -48.74 -18.22 20.25
CA LEU A 11 -49.20 -16.83 20.04
C LEU A 11 -48.54 -15.79 20.98
N PRO A 12 -48.49 -15.97 22.32
CA PRO A 12 -47.85 -15.01 23.22
C PRO A 12 -46.32 -15.00 23.07
N ALA A 13 -45.70 -16.15 22.77
CA ALA A 13 -44.28 -16.24 22.49
C ALA A 13 -43.92 -15.47 21.21
N SER A 14 -44.75 -15.57 20.17
CA SER A 14 -44.55 -14.85 18.91
C SER A 14 -44.72 -13.34 19.08
N PHE A 15 -45.63 -12.88 19.95
CA PHE A 15 -45.81 -11.46 20.26
C PHE A 15 -44.67 -10.88 21.11
N CYS A 16 -44.13 -11.66 22.06
CA CYS A 16 -42.94 -11.27 22.81
C CYS A 16 -41.69 -11.21 21.91
N LEU A 17 -41.54 -12.15 20.98
CA LEU A 17 -40.43 -12.15 20.03
C LEU A 17 -40.49 -10.96 19.07
N THR A 18 -41.68 -10.60 18.57
CA THR A 18 -41.83 -9.40 17.73
C THR A 18 -41.61 -8.11 18.51
N ALA A 19 -42.13 -8.00 19.74
CA ALA A 19 -41.89 -6.85 20.59
C ALA A 19 -40.39 -6.68 20.92
N LEU A 20 -39.70 -7.78 21.24
CA LEU A 20 -38.26 -7.79 21.49
C LEU A 20 -37.46 -7.40 20.24
N ALA A 21 -37.85 -7.90 19.07
CA ALA A 21 -37.22 -7.56 17.80
C ALA A 21 -37.39 -6.05 17.47
N LEU A 22 -38.58 -5.49 17.69
CA LEU A 22 -38.84 -4.05 17.50
C LEU A 22 -38.04 -3.19 18.48
N LEU A 23 -37.95 -3.61 19.75
CA LEU A 23 -37.11 -2.95 20.75
C LEU A 23 -35.63 -2.98 20.38
N LEU A 24 -35.15 -4.12 19.86
CA LEU A 24 -33.78 -4.28 19.40
C LEU A 24 -33.49 -3.39 18.18
N ILE A 25 -34.42 -3.33 17.21
CA ILE A 25 -34.31 -2.46 16.04
C ILE A 25 -34.27 -1.00 16.48
N PHE A 26 -35.18 -0.59 17.35
CA PHE A 26 -35.25 0.77 17.88
C PHE A 26 -33.96 1.16 18.63
N ALA A 27 -33.46 0.27 19.49
CA ALA A 27 -32.20 0.46 20.18
C ALA A 27 -31.02 0.57 19.19
N LEU A 28 -30.95 -0.29 18.17
CA LEU A 28 -29.92 -0.26 17.14
C LEU A 28 -29.96 1.04 16.32
N SER A 29 -31.14 1.61 16.03
CA SER A 29 -31.25 2.89 15.33
C SER A 29 -30.66 4.07 16.14
N PHE A 30 -30.68 4.00 17.47
CA PHE A 30 -30.05 5.01 18.32
C PHE A 30 -28.56 4.70 18.57
N LEU A 31 -28.21 3.43 18.68
CA LEU A 31 -26.84 3.00 18.95
C LEU A 31 -25.92 3.21 17.74
N ARG A 32 -26.40 2.94 16.52
CA ARG A 32 -25.56 2.98 15.30
C ARG A 32 -24.90 4.34 15.05
N PRO A 33 -25.57 5.50 15.17
CA PRO A 33 -24.92 6.81 15.04
C PRO A 33 -23.85 7.05 16.11
N PHE A 34 -24.10 6.62 17.34
CA PHE A 34 -23.13 6.70 18.43
C PHE A 34 -21.91 5.80 18.16
N LEU A 35 -22.14 4.55 17.73
CA LEU A 35 -21.06 3.65 17.34
C LEU A 35 -20.26 4.20 16.15
N PHE A 36 -20.94 4.80 15.18
CA PHE A 36 -20.28 5.51 14.09
C PHE A 36 -19.43 6.68 14.60
N SER A 37 -19.91 7.50 15.53
CA SER A 37 -19.11 8.61 16.08
C SER A 37 -17.86 8.15 16.84
N LEU A 38 -17.87 6.93 17.39
CA LEU A 38 -16.72 6.35 18.07
C LEU A 38 -15.75 5.66 17.11
N THR A 39 -16.28 4.95 16.10
CA THR A 39 -15.49 4.00 15.29
C THR A 39 -15.27 4.45 13.84
N GLY A 40 -16.09 5.37 13.33
CA GLY A 40 -16.15 5.74 11.91
C GLY A 40 -16.78 4.67 10.99
N GLU A 41 -17.20 3.52 11.54
CA GLU A 41 -17.68 2.38 10.76
C GLU A 41 -19.19 2.47 10.47
N GLU A 42 -19.58 2.27 9.21
CA GLU A 42 -20.99 2.30 8.80
C GLU A 42 -21.72 0.97 9.03
N LYS A 43 -21.00 -0.15 8.85
CA LYS A 43 -21.57 -1.49 8.98
C LYS A 43 -21.50 -1.93 10.42
N LEU A 44 -22.57 -2.55 10.93
CA LEU A 44 -22.65 -3.01 12.33
C LEU A 44 -21.48 -3.94 12.72
N GLY A 45 -21.08 -4.84 11.83
CA GLY A 45 -19.91 -5.70 12.09
C GLY A 45 -18.60 -4.92 12.25
N GLY A 46 -18.41 -3.87 11.43
CA GLY A 46 -17.29 -2.94 11.57
C GLY A 46 -17.37 -2.16 12.87
N GLN A 47 -18.55 -1.63 13.21
CA GLN A 47 -18.79 -0.91 14.46
C GLN A 47 -18.46 -1.75 15.70
N LEU A 48 -18.90 -3.01 15.74
CA LEU A 48 -18.60 -3.92 16.84
C LEU A 48 -17.10 -4.25 16.92
N LEU A 49 -16.45 -4.45 15.76
CA LEU A 49 -15.01 -4.67 15.71
C LEU A 49 -14.22 -3.43 16.16
N GLY A 50 -14.63 -2.24 15.74
CA GLY A 50 -14.01 -0.97 16.14
C GLY A 50 -14.16 -0.71 17.63
N LEU A 51 -15.34 -0.97 18.20
CA LEU A 51 -15.55 -0.94 19.65
C LEU A 51 -14.63 -1.91 20.38
N TRP A 52 -14.50 -3.14 19.89
CA TRP A 52 -13.59 -4.13 20.46
C TRP A 52 -12.12 -3.67 20.40
N GLN A 53 -11.72 -3.05 19.28
CA GLN A 53 -10.38 -2.47 19.13
C GLN A 53 -10.15 -1.32 20.12
N LEU A 54 -11.10 -0.39 20.25
CA LEU A 54 -11.05 0.71 21.21
C LEU A 54 -11.00 0.23 22.66
N ALA A 55 -11.79 -0.79 23.02
CA ALA A 55 -11.72 -1.42 24.33
C ALA A 55 -10.32 -2.05 24.56
N GLY A 56 -9.73 -2.61 23.50
CA GLY A 56 -8.37 -3.14 23.49
C GLY A 56 -7.26 -2.08 23.58
N ASP A 57 -7.53 -0.79 23.39
CA ASP A 57 -6.50 0.26 23.50
C ASP A 57 -6.00 0.46 24.94
N VAL A 58 -6.71 -0.09 25.94
CA VAL A 58 -6.26 -0.10 27.33
C VAL A 58 -5.09 -1.08 27.53
N ILE A 59 -5.01 -2.13 26.70
CA ILE A 59 -3.98 -3.18 26.80
C ILE A 59 -2.88 -3.04 25.74
N ARG A 60 -2.99 -2.06 24.83
CA ARG A 60 -2.01 -1.79 23.78
C ARG A 60 -1.11 -0.62 24.19
N PRO A 61 0.18 -0.64 23.82
CA PRO A 61 1.02 0.55 23.94
C PRO A 61 0.38 1.70 23.17
N ARG A 62 0.08 2.80 23.87
CA ARG A 62 -0.43 4.00 23.22
C ARG A 62 0.71 4.72 22.49
N PRO A 63 0.43 5.40 21.37
CA PRO A 63 1.41 6.30 20.77
C PRO A 63 1.85 7.34 21.81
N VAL A 64 3.15 7.58 21.90
CA VAL A 64 3.68 8.69 22.69
C VAL A 64 3.38 9.97 21.90
N LEU A 65 2.49 10.81 22.44
CA LEU A 65 2.02 12.05 21.81
C LEU A 65 2.62 13.29 22.49
N ASP A 66 3.71 13.13 23.25
CA ASP A 66 4.34 14.25 23.94
C ASP A 66 4.84 15.27 22.90
N PRO A 67 4.56 16.58 23.09
CA PRO A 67 4.81 17.63 22.10
C PRO A 67 6.22 17.70 21.53
N ASP A 68 7.21 17.14 22.25
CA ASP A 68 8.63 17.19 21.93
C ASP A 68 9.24 15.81 21.68
N THR A 69 8.42 14.78 21.44
CA THR A 69 8.93 13.44 21.10
C THR A 69 9.74 13.55 19.79
N PRO A 70 11.05 13.23 19.80
CA PRO A 70 11.85 13.29 18.58
C PRO A 70 11.26 12.37 17.52
N ILE A 71 10.81 12.95 16.42
CA ILE A 71 10.32 12.18 15.29
C ILE A 71 11.55 11.56 14.62
N ALA A 72 11.60 10.22 14.61
CA ALA A 72 12.69 9.50 13.98
C ALA A 72 12.89 9.93 12.52
N HIS A 73 14.14 9.98 12.07
CA HIS A 73 14.52 10.32 10.69
C HIS A 73 14.13 11.74 10.23
N THR A 74 13.96 12.71 11.13
CA THR A 74 13.71 14.13 10.77
C THR A 74 14.97 14.99 10.64
N GLY A 75 16.11 14.56 11.22
CA GLY A 75 17.40 15.24 11.12
C GLY A 75 18.19 14.93 9.84
N VAL A 76 17.53 14.44 8.79
CA VAL A 76 18.14 14.11 7.49
C VAL A 76 17.89 15.21 6.46
N ASN A 77 18.59 15.20 5.33
CA ASN A 77 18.31 16.14 4.23
C ASN A 77 16.84 15.95 3.78
N PRO A 78 16.00 17.01 3.76
CA PRO A 78 14.58 16.89 3.46
C PRO A 78 14.28 16.74 1.96
N PHE A 79 15.28 16.92 1.08
CA PHE A 79 15.08 16.91 -0.35
C PHE A 79 15.41 15.54 -0.97
N GLY A 80 14.39 14.98 -1.62
CA GLY A 80 14.51 13.79 -2.45
C GLY A 80 13.84 13.97 -3.81
N ILE A 81 14.19 13.09 -4.74
CA ILE A 81 13.62 13.08 -6.08
C ILE A 81 13.16 11.68 -6.47
N ASN A 82 12.06 11.59 -7.22
CA ASN A 82 11.62 10.32 -7.81
C ASN A 82 12.47 10.02 -9.04
N THR A 83 12.93 8.78 -9.16
CA THR A 83 13.75 8.34 -10.29
C THR A 83 13.16 7.10 -10.94
N PHE A 84 13.40 6.98 -12.25
CA PHE A 84 13.04 5.81 -13.05
C PHE A 84 14.29 5.27 -13.76
N LEU A 85 15.42 5.20 -13.05
CA LEU A 85 16.71 4.80 -13.63
C LEU A 85 16.64 3.40 -14.26
N GLN A 86 15.82 2.50 -13.70
CA GLN A 86 15.61 1.15 -14.24
C GLN A 86 14.99 1.12 -15.65
N GLN A 87 14.37 2.22 -16.08
CA GLN A 87 13.81 2.39 -17.43
C GLN A 87 14.84 2.98 -18.42
N GLU A 88 15.94 3.54 -17.93
CA GLU A 88 17.01 4.08 -18.77
C GLU A 88 17.98 2.97 -19.18
N VAL A 89 18.01 2.70 -20.49
CA VAL A 89 18.78 1.60 -21.07
C VAL A 89 20.26 1.92 -21.18
N GLU A 90 20.63 3.19 -21.35
CA GLU A 90 22.02 3.60 -21.54
C GLU A 90 22.72 3.90 -20.19
N PRO A 91 23.78 3.15 -19.80
CA PRO A 91 24.54 3.40 -18.58
C PRO A 91 25.01 4.85 -18.39
N ALA A 92 25.52 5.47 -19.46
CA ALA A 92 26.02 6.85 -19.42
C ALA A 92 24.91 7.86 -19.12
N LYS A 93 23.67 7.61 -19.57
CA LYS A 93 22.51 8.45 -19.24
C LYS A 93 22.08 8.28 -17.79
N ARG A 94 22.11 7.06 -17.25
CA ARG A 94 21.88 6.82 -15.81
C ARG A 94 22.90 7.55 -14.95
N GLU A 95 24.18 7.40 -15.25
CA GLU A 95 25.26 8.10 -14.55
C GLU A 95 25.06 9.61 -14.59
N ARG A 96 24.79 10.17 -15.78
CA ARG A 96 24.53 11.61 -15.92
C ARG A 96 23.33 12.08 -15.10
N GLN A 97 22.25 11.31 -15.05
CA GLN A 97 21.08 11.64 -14.21
C GLN A 97 21.44 11.64 -12.73
N VAL A 98 22.14 10.62 -12.24
CA VAL A 98 22.57 10.54 -10.83
C VAL A 98 23.51 11.70 -10.47
N GLN A 99 24.48 12.00 -11.35
CA GLN A 99 25.37 13.14 -11.19
C GLN A 99 24.58 14.45 -11.06
N MET A 100 23.61 14.70 -11.95
CA MET A 100 22.80 15.92 -11.91
C MET A 100 21.95 16.02 -10.63
N ILE A 101 21.45 14.89 -10.11
CA ILE A 101 20.69 14.85 -8.86
C ILE A 101 21.57 15.28 -7.68
N ALA A 102 22.78 14.72 -7.59
CA ALA A 102 23.73 15.06 -6.54
C ALA A 102 24.22 16.51 -6.65
N GLU A 103 24.55 16.98 -7.86
CA GLU A 103 24.96 18.38 -8.12
C GLU A 103 23.85 19.38 -7.79
N ALA A 104 22.58 18.99 -7.91
CA ALA A 104 21.43 19.80 -7.51
C ALA A 104 21.19 19.85 -5.99
N GLY A 105 21.97 19.09 -5.20
CA GLY A 105 21.89 19.09 -3.73
C GLY A 105 20.83 18.17 -3.13
N PHE A 106 20.25 17.27 -3.92
CA PHE A 106 19.39 16.21 -3.38
C PHE A 106 20.22 15.15 -2.66
N HIS A 107 19.63 14.54 -1.63
CA HIS A 107 20.25 13.41 -0.91
C HIS A 107 19.54 12.09 -1.18
N TRP A 108 18.22 12.13 -1.40
CA TRP A 108 17.41 10.93 -1.55
C TRP A 108 16.98 10.70 -3.00
N ILE A 109 17.08 9.45 -3.46
CA ILE A 109 16.37 8.99 -4.65
C ILE A 109 15.30 7.97 -4.25
N ARG A 110 14.05 8.21 -4.64
CA ARG A 110 12.98 7.21 -4.58
C ARG A 110 13.02 6.42 -5.88
N GLN A 111 13.64 5.26 -5.80
CA GLN A 111 13.99 4.42 -6.93
C GLN A 111 13.17 3.13 -6.88
N GLU A 112 12.50 2.81 -7.99
CA GLU A 112 11.75 1.55 -8.09
C GLU A 112 12.67 0.37 -8.40
N PHE A 113 12.39 -0.74 -7.72
CA PHE A 113 12.87 -2.08 -7.98
C PHE A 113 11.61 -2.90 -8.32
N PRO A 114 11.22 -2.99 -9.60
CA PRO A 114 10.08 -3.79 -10.03
C PRO A 114 10.41 -5.27 -9.85
N TRP A 115 9.53 -6.01 -9.20
CA TRP A 115 9.74 -7.43 -8.96
C TRP A 115 9.82 -8.22 -10.28
N TYR A 116 8.95 -7.91 -11.25
CA TYR A 116 8.98 -8.56 -12.56
C TYR A 116 10.27 -8.37 -13.36
N ASP A 117 11.07 -7.33 -13.09
CA ASP A 117 12.32 -7.05 -13.80
C ASP A 117 13.52 -7.71 -13.11
N ILE A 118 13.35 -8.22 -11.89
CA ILE A 118 14.41 -8.82 -11.07
C ILE A 118 14.23 -10.34 -10.98
N GLU A 119 13.01 -10.83 -10.72
CA GLU A 119 12.71 -12.26 -10.59
C GLU A 119 11.75 -12.67 -11.72
N ILE A 120 12.30 -12.73 -12.94
CA ILE A 120 11.54 -12.61 -14.20
C ILE A 120 10.69 -13.86 -14.47
N ASP A 121 11.32 -15.04 -14.49
CA ASP A 121 10.70 -16.26 -14.99
C ASP A 121 10.06 -17.13 -13.90
N ALA A 122 10.69 -17.22 -12.74
CA ALA A 122 10.22 -18.04 -11.63
C ALA A 122 10.82 -17.60 -10.30
N LYS A 123 10.15 -17.99 -9.21
CA LYS A 123 10.66 -17.78 -7.85
C LYS A 123 12.07 -18.34 -7.68
N GLY A 124 12.96 -17.54 -7.12
CA GLY A 124 14.37 -17.80 -6.88
C GLY A 124 15.26 -17.65 -8.12
N ASN A 125 14.70 -17.36 -9.30
CA ASN A 125 15.47 -17.19 -10.52
C ASN A 125 15.68 -15.70 -10.84
N PHE A 126 16.94 -15.27 -10.81
CA PHE A 126 17.36 -13.89 -11.07
C PHE A 126 18.19 -13.76 -12.36
N ASP A 127 18.06 -14.71 -13.27
CA ASP A 127 18.65 -14.63 -14.60
C ASP A 127 17.68 -13.93 -15.56
N ASP A 128 18.21 -12.99 -16.35
CA ASP A 128 17.51 -12.36 -17.46
C ASP A 128 17.91 -13.05 -18.76
N CYS A 129 17.03 -13.95 -19.21
CA CYS A 129 17.14 -14.67 -20.47
C CYS A 129 16.22 -14.13 -21.57
N ARG A 130 15.64 -12.93 -21.40
CA ARG A 130 14.75 -12.32 -22.42
C ARG A 130 15.48 -12.13 -23.76
N PHE A 131 16.80 -11.91 -23.71
CA PHE A 131 17.69 -11.84 -24.87
C PHE A 131 18.98 -12.63 -24.62
N PRO A 132 19.35 -13.59 -25.48
CA PRO A 132 20.61 -14.33 -25.36
C PRO A 132 21.84 -13.46 -25.68
N PRO A 133 22.98 -13.66 -24.98
CA PRO A 133 23.18 -14.57 -23.85
C PRO A 133 22.48 -14.07 -22.58
N CYS A 134 22.02 -15.00 -21.73
CA CYS A 134 21.44 -14.64 -20.44
C CYS A 134 22.47 -13.88 -19.59
N HIS A 135 21.98 -12.92 -18.80
CA HIS A 135 22.78 -12.13 -17.87
C HIS A 135 22.04 -12.01 -16.53
N SER A 136 22.64 -11.38 -15.51
CA SER A 136 21.96 -11.26 -14.24
C SER A 136 20.93 -10.14 -14.30
N ALA A 137 19.70 -10.42 -13.86
CA ALA A 137 18.66 -9.40 -13.71
C ALA A 137 19.06 -8.32 -12.68
N TRP A 138 20.06 -8.61 -11.82
CA TRP A 138 20.61 -7.66 -10.86
C TRP A 138 21.54 -6.61 -11.47
N ASP A 139 22.16 -6.86 -12.63
CA ASP A 139 23.25 -6.03 -13.17
C ASP A 139 22.85 -4.54 -13.26
N LYS A 140 21.62 -4.27 -13.70
CA LYS A 140 21.08 -2.91 -13.80
C LYS A 140 20.95 -2.23 -12.44
N TYR A 141 20.48 -2.97 -11.44
CA TYR A 141 20.21 -2.46 -10.10
C TYR A 141 21.51 -2.31 -9.30
N ASP A 142 22.47 -3.22 -9.47
CA ASP A 142 23.80 -3.11 -8.88
C ASP A 142 24.48 -1.81 -9.32
N GLN A 143 24.37 -1.48 -10.62
CA GLN A 143 24.88 -0.22 -11.14
C GLN A 143 24.16 0.98 -10.54
N ILE A 144 22.84 0.93 -10.39
CA ILE A 144 22.08 2.04 -9.77
C ILE A 144 22.50 2.27 -8.32
N VAL A 145 22.65 1.19 -7.53
CA VAL A 145 23.12 1.30 -6.14
C VAL A 145 24.57 1.78 -6.09
N ALA A 146 25.44 1.31 -6.98
CA ALA A 146 26.83 1.78 -7.07
C ALA A 146 26.93 3.27 -7.41
N LEU A 147 26.11 3.75 -8.34
CA LEU A 147 26.03 5.18 -8.70
C LEU A 147 25.50 6.02 -7.53
N ALA A 148 24.48 5.55 -6.81
CA ALA A 148 23.97 6.26 -5.65
C ALA A 148 25.06 6.42 -4.58
N ASP A 149 25.76 5.33 -4.25
CA ASP A 149 26.86 5.34 -3.27
C ASP A 149 28.00 6.27 -3.70
N SER A 150 28.43 6.22 -4.97
CA SER A 150 29.55 7.04 -5.47
C SER A 150 29.25 8.54 -5.45
N HIS A 151 27.97 8.91 -5.44
CA HIS A 151 27.49 10.29 -5.38
C HIS A 151 26.94 10.67 -4.00
N GLY A 152 27.06 9.81 -2.98
CA GLY A 152 26.60 10.07 -1.62
C GLY A 152 25.09 10.19 -1.48
N LEU A 153 24.32 9.58 -2.39
CA LEU A 153 22.86 9.55 -2.37
C LEU A 153 22.36 8.32 -1.62
N GLU A 154 21.27 8.47 -0.88
CA GLU A 154 20.56 7.36 -0.26
C GLU A 154 19.33 6.94 -1.07
N ILE A 155 19.06 5.64 -1.07
CA ILE A 155 17.97 5.04 -1.83
C ILE A 155 16.78 4.74 -0.90
N ILE A 156 15.61 5.24 -1.31
CA ILE A 156 14.32 4.70 -0.90
C ILE A 156 13.89 3.69 -1.97
N ALA A 157 14.10 2.41 -1.71
CA ALA A 157 13.79 1.33 -2.63
C ALA A 157 12.28 1.05 -2.60
N ARG A 158 11.58 1.45 -3.66
CA ARG A 158 10.18 1.10 -3.87
C ARG A 158 10.10 -0.31 -4.46
N LEU A 159 9.48 -1.22 -3.71
CA LEU A 159 9.23 -2.59 -4.12
C LEU A 159 7.77 -2.72 -4.60
N SER A 160 7.56 -3.13 -5.85
CA SER A 160 6.21 -3.25 -6.44
C SER A 160 6.23 -4.16 -7.68
N ALA A 161 5.10 -4.23 -8.39
CA ALA A 161 4.95 -4.83 -9.72
C ALA A 161 5.33 -6.33 -9.79
N PRO A 162 4.47 -7.22 -9.27
CA PRO A 162 4.74 -8.66 -9.23
C PRO A 162 4.76 -9.31 -10.62
N PRO A 163 5.68 -10.27 -10.87
CA PRO A 163 5.79 -10.99 -12.13
C PRO A 163 4.54 -11.82 -12.43
N ALA A 164 4.34 -12.18 -13.70
CA ALA A 164 3.20 -12.98 -14.12
C ALA A 164 3.10 -14.32 -13.38
N TRP A 165 4.23 -14.97 -13.12
CA TRP A 165 4.27 -16.29 -12.48
C TRP A 165 3.77 -16.26 -11.02
N SER A 166 3.74 -15.09 -10.36
CA SER A 166 3.29 -14.99 -8.96
C SER A 166 1.76 -15.11 -8.81
N ARG A 167 1.03 -15.33 -9.90
CA ARG A 167 -0.43 -15.41 -9.97
C ARG A 167 -0.84 -16.54 -10.91
N ALA A 168 -1.83 -17.33 -10.52
CA ALA A 168 -2.36 -18.42 -11.33
C ALA A 168 -2.99 -17.93 -12.65
N ASP A 169 -3.50 -16.69 -12.66
CA ASP A 169 -4.12 -16.06 -13.83
C ASP A 169 -3.17 -15.12 -14.60
N GLY A 170 -1.86 -15.18 -14.31
CA GLY A 170 -0.84 -14.42 -15.02
C GLY A 170 -1.00 -12.91 -14.83
N THR A 171 -1.43 -12.20 -15.87
CA THR A 171 -1.71 -10.74 -15.83
C THR A 171 -3.15 -10.41 -16.20
N ALA A 172 -4.07 -11.38 -16.14
CA ALA A 172 -5.47 -11.18 -16.57
C ALA A 172 -6.19 -10.07 -15.78
N ARG A 173 -5.86 -9.94 -14.49
CA ARG A 173 -6.30 -8.84 -13.61
C ARG A 173 -5.35 -7.64 -13.63
N GLY A 174 -4.59 -7.42 -14.71
CA GLY A 174 -3.64 -6.31 -14.79
C GLY A 174 -2.26 -6.61 -14.16
N ALA A 175 -1.25 -5.87 -14.63
CA ALA A 175 0.16 -6.13 -14.32
C ALA A 175 0.54 -5.83 -12.86
N PHE A 176 -0.21 -4.97 -12.19
CA PHE A 176 0.02 -4.59 -10.79
C PHE A 176 -0.93 -5.31 -9.82
N ALA A 177 -1.56 -6.42 -10.22
CA ALA A 177 -2.30 -7.24 -9.27
C ALA A 177 -1.36 -7.79 -8.18
N PRO A 178 -1.77 -7.83 -6.90
CA PRO A 178 -0.99 -8.47 -5.85
C PRO A 178 -0.77 -9.97 -6.16
N PRO A 179 0.31 -10.59 -5.68
CA PRO A 179 0.53 -12.02 -5.89
C PRO A 179 -0.51 -12.86 -5.13
N ASP A 180 -0.75 -14.08 -5.59
CA ASP A 180 -1.68 -14.99 -4.89
C ASP A 180 -1.13 -15.42 -3.52
N ASN A 181 0.21 -15.45 -3.39
CA ASN A 181 0.91 -15.67 -2.13
C ASN A 181 1.76 -14.46 -1.74
N PHE A 182 1.38 -13.78 -0.66
CA PHE A 182 2.11 -12.61 -0.14
C PHE A 182 3.49 -12.95 0.43
N ASP A 183 3.75 -14.21 0.78
CA ASP A 183 5.08 -14.62 1.21
C ASP A 183 6.08 -14.60 0.05
N ASP A 184 5.63 -14.76 -1.20
CA ASP A 184 6.52 -14.65 -2.38
C ASP A 184 7.03 -13.21 -2.55
N PHE A 185 6.16 -12.21 -2.36
CA PHE A 185 6.58 -10.79 -2.36
C PHE A 185 7.51 -10.47 -1.19
N ALA A 186 7.23 -11.05 -0.01
CA ALA A 186 8.10 -10.87 1.15
C ALA A 186 9.48 -11.51 0.94
N ASP A 187 9.55 -12.66 0.27
CA ASP A 187 10.79 -13.34 -0.12
C ASP A 187 11.59 -12.50 -1.13
N TYR A 188 10.92 -11.93 -2.12
CA TYR A 188 11.53 -10.97 -3.06
C TYR A 188 12.11 -9.75 -2.33
N ALA A 189 11.34 -9.13 -1.45
CA ALA A 189 11.81 -8.00 -0.64
C ALA A 189 13.03 -8.39 0.21
N ALA A 190 13.04 -9.62 0.74
CA ALA A 190 14.17 -10.19 1.46
C ALA A 190 15.42 -10.33 0.58
N ALA A 191 15.26 -10.77 -0.66
CA ALA A 191 16.36 -10.90 -1.62
C ALA A 191 16.99 -9.54 -1.93
N VAL A 192 16.18 -8.50 -2.18
CA VAL A 192 16.68 -7.13 -2.40
C VAL A 192 17.42 -6.61 -1.16
N ALA A 193 16.84 -6.76 0.03
CA ALA A 193 17.45 -6.29 1.27
C ALA A 193 18.75 -7.04 1.63
N THR A 194 18.80 -8.34 1.39
CA THR A 194 20.01 -9.15 1.61
C THR A 194 21.12 -8.76 0.64
N ARG A 195 20.78 -8.57 -0.64
CA ARG A 195 21.77 -8.19 -1.66
C ARG A 195 22.42 -6.84 -1.40
N TYR A 196 21.63 -5.86 -0.96
CA TYR A 196 22.09 -4.49 -0.72
C TYR A 196 22.25 -4.16 0.78
N ALA A 197 22.49 -5.18 1.60
CA ALA A 197 22.72 -5.01 3.04
C ALA A 197 23.85 -3.99 3.28
N GLY A 198 23.60 -3.02 4.17
CA GLY A 198 24.52 -1.92 4.48
C GLY A 198 24.56 -0.78 3.45
N ARG A 199 23.90 -0.92 2.29
CA ARG A 199 23.86 0.09 1.22
C ARG A 199 22.46 0.68 1.03
N VAL A 200 21.42 -0.15 1.18
CA VAL A 200 20.01 0.29 1.12
C VAL A 200 19.32 -0.04 2.43
N ARG A 201 18.79 1.00 3.10
CA ARG A 201 18.13 0.87 4.42
C ARG A 201 16.63 1.14 4.37
N TYR A 202 16.14 1.88 3.37
CA TYR A 202 14.76 2.36 3.30
C TYR A 202 13.99 1.62 2.21
N PHE A 203 12.93 0.92 2.61
CA PHE A 203 12.14 0.09 1.71
C PHE A 203 10.67 0.53 1.75
N GLN A 204 10.17 1.04 0.63
CA GLN A 204 8.75 1.31 0.46
C GLN A 204 8.06 0.07 -0.09
N VAL A 205 7.04 -0.41 0.64
CA VAL A 205 6.26 -1.59 0.27
C VAL A 205 5.06 -1.15 -0.55
N TRP A 206 5.07 -1.51 -1.83
CA TRP A 206 4.02 -1.20 -2.81
C TRP A 206 3.97 0.26 -3.26
N ASN A 207 3.13 0.55 -4.27
CA ASN A 207 2.82 1.89 -4.75
C ASN A 207 1.29 2.05 -4.82
N GLU A 208 0.76 3.14 -4.24
CA GLU A 208 -0.65 3.54 -4.37
C GLU A 208 -1.68 2.39 -4.27
N PRO A 209 -1.61 1.54 -3.23
CA PRO A 209 -2.50 0.38 -3.11
C PRO A 209 -3.98 0.75 -3.01
N ASN A 210 -4.30 2.05 -2.84
CA ASN A 210 -5.64 2.57 -2.66
C ASN A 210 -6.37 2.90 -3.97
N ILE A 211 -5.79 2.65 -5.15
CA ILE A 211 -6.45 2.85 -6.44
C ILE A 211 -6.46 1.55 -7.26
N TYR A 212 -7.54 1.32 -8.01
CA TYR A 212 -7.72 0.06 -8.76
C TYR A 212 -6.58 -0.33 -9.73
N PRO A 213 -5.95 0.56 -10.52
CA PRO A 213 -4.90 0.13 -11.45
C PRO A 213 -3.65 -0.37 -10.73
N GLU A 214 -3.35 0.19 -9.57
CA GLU A 214 -2.21 -0.18 -8.72
C GLU A 214 -2.56 -1.33 -7.76
N TRP A 215 -3.76 -1.90 -7.89
CA TRP A 215 -4.22 -3.09 -7.19
C TRP A 215 -4.87 -4.10 -8.14
N GLY A 216 -4.43 -4.13 -9.40
CA GLY A 216 -4.84 -5.14 -10.38
C GLY A 216 -6.24 -4.97 -10.95
N GLU A 217 -6.59 -3.77 -11.39
CA GLU A 217 -7.89 -3.45 -12.01
C GLU A 217 -9.12 -3.90 -11.17
N MET A 218 -8.89 -4.16 -9.88
CA MET A 218 -9.83 -4.73 -8.93
C MET A 218 -10.26 -3.66 -7.93
N SER A 219 -11.34 -3.92 -7.21
CA SER A 219 -11.66 -3.15 -6.01
C SER A 219 -10.51 -3.25 -5.00
N VAL A 220 -10.24 -2.10 -4.38
CA VAL A 220 -9.18 -1.94 -3.41
C VAL A 220 -9.44 -2.80 -2.18
N ASP A 221 -8.41 -3.50 -1.67
CA ASP A 221 -8.51 -4.28 -0.44
C ASP A 221 -7.45 -3.84 0.61
N PRO A 222 -7.82 -2.95 1.54
CA PRO A 222 -6.92 -2.51 2.61
C PRO A 222 -6.46 -3.64 3.53
N LYS A 223 -7.27 -4.69 3.73
CA LYS A 223 -6.89 -5.83 4.58
C LYS A 223 -5.82 -6.66 3.90
N ALA A 224 -5.99 -6.92 2.60
CA ALA A 224 -5.00 -7.63 1.79
C ALA A 224 -3.67 -6.86 1.74
N TYR A 225 -3.72 -5.56 1.45
CA TYR A 225 -2.52 -4.71 1.48
C TYR A 225 -1.84 -4.71 2.87
N THR A 226 -2.61 -4.61 3.96
CA THR A 226 -2.05 -4.67 5.32
C THR A 226 -1.38 -6.02 5.60
N ALA A 227 -1.97 -7.13 5.15
CA ALA A 227 -1.37 -8.45 5.31
C ALA A 227 -0.05 -8.58 4.53
N LEU A 228 0.01 -8.08 3.29
CA LEU A 228 1.23 -8.00 2.49
C LEU A 228 2.31 -7.16 3.19
N LEU A 229 1.93 -5.97 3.68
CA LEU A 229 2.81 -5.06 4.40
C LEU A 229 3.38 -5.71 5.68
N CYS A 230 2.54 -6.35 6.50
CA CYS A 230 3.00 -6.99 7.73
C CYS A 230 3.95 -8.17 7.47
N ARG A 231 3.71 -8.99 6.44
CA ARG A 231 4.60 -10.09 6.06
C ARG A 231 5.96 -9.56 5.59
N THR A 232 5.93 -8.56 4.71
CA THR A 232 7.15 -7.90 4.20
C THR A 232 7.94 -7.24 5.34
N TYR A 233 7.25 -6.52 6.23
CA TYR A 233 7.86 -5.89 7.41
C TYR A 233 8.61 -6.91 8.28
N ARG A 234 7.95 -8.01 8.65
CA ARG A 234 8.58 -9.06 9.49
C ARG A 234 9.80 -9.65 8.80
N ARG A 235 9.72 -9.87 7.49
CA ARG A 235 10.82 -10.46 6.73
C ARG A 235 12.03 -9.53 6.65
N LEU A 236 11.81 -8.25 6.34
CA LEU A 236 12.86 -7.24 6.32
C LEU A 236 13.50 -7.04 7.70
N LYS A 237 12.69 -6.97 8.76
CA LYS A 237 13.20 -6.84 10.14
C LYS A 237 13.99 -8.05 10.63
N ALA A 238 13.72 -9.24 10.11
CA ALA A 238 14.49 -10.43 10.42
C ALA A 238 15.89 -10.42 9.76
N ILE A 239 16.06 -9.69 8.65
CA ILE A 239 17.37 -9.48 8.01
C ILE A 239 18.18 -8.44 8.79
N ASP A 240 17.58 -7.27 9.02
CA ASP A 240 18.20 -6.20 9.80
C ASP A 240 17.11 -5.40 10.54
N PRO A 241 17.14 -5.38 11.90
CA PRO A 241 16.17 -4.60 12.67
C PRO A 241 16.24 -3.09 12.40
N ASN A 242 17.34 -2.58 11.85
CA ASN A 242 17.52 -1.16 11.51
C ASN A 242 16.92 -0.75 10.17
N ILE A 243 16.48 -1.69 9.33
CA ILE A 243 15.78 -1.40 8.07
C ILE A 243 14.54 -0.55 8.36
N VAL A 244 14.36 0.54 7.62
CA VAL A 244 13.18 1.39 7.69
C VAL A 244 12.17 0.93 6.64
N VAL A 245 10.99 0.52 7.09
CA VAL A 245 9.91 0.06 6.22
C VAL A 245 8.88 1.17 6.10
N LEU A 246 8.66 1.65 4.88
CA LEU A 246 7.67 2.67 4.54
C LEU A 246 6.45 1.96 3.93
N SER A 247 5.24 2.36 4.32
CA SER A 247 4.03 1.96 3.61
C SER A 247 4.03 2.57 2.20
N GLY A 248 3.37 1.90 1.25
CA GLY A 248 3.07 2.45 -0.06
C GLY A 248 2.41 3.83 0.05
N ALA A 249 2.94 4.78 -0.71
CA ALA A 249 2.37 6.12 -0.79
C ALA A 249 0.96 6.02 -1.36
N LEU A 250 -0.03 6.58 -0.68
CA LEU A 250 -1.42 6.55 -1.14
C LEU A 250 -1.65 7.62 -2.19
N ALA A 251 -2.37 7.28 -3.25
CA ALA A 251 -2.80 8.25 -4.25
C ALA A 251 -3.79 9.23 -3.61
N PRO A 252 -3.80 10.52 -4.03
CA PRO A 252 -4.89 11.42 -3.66
C PRO A 252 -6.19 10.92 -4.31
N THR A 253 -7.19 10.61 -3.48
CA THR A 253 -8.52 10.21 -3.94
C THR A 253 -9.58 11.08 -3.27
N SER A 254 -10.52 11.60 -4.07
CA SER A 254 -11.74 12.26 -3.57
C SER A 254 -12.97 11.37 -3.71
N GLU A 255 -12.80 10.17 -4.27
CA GLU A 255 -13.85 9.20 -4.47
C GLU A 255 -14.00 8.33 -3.21
N LEU A 256 -15.24 8.10 -2.77
CA LEU A 256 -15.59 7.24 -1.62
C LEU A 256 -16.15 5.88 -2.07
N THR A 257 -16.07 5.56 -3.36
CA THR A 257 -16.54 4.29 -3.91
C THR A 257 -15.41 3.26 -3.87
N GLY A 258 -15.73 1.96 -3.76
CA GLY A 258 -14.72 0.89 -3.67
C GLY A 258 -13.75 0.76 -4.86
N ASN A 259 -13.98 1.48 -5.94
CA ASN A 259 -13.08 1.52 -7.09
C ASN A 259 -11.98 2.58 -6.98
N ASN A 260 -12.13 3.57 -6.09
CA ASN A 260 -11.19 4.67 -5.82
C ASN A 260 -10.34 5.04 -7.05
N ARG A 261 -10.95 5.69 -8.03
CA ARG A 261 -10.19 6.14 -9.21
C ARG A 261 -9.17 7.18 -8.76
N PRO A 262 -7.98 7.21 -9.37
CA PRO A 262 -7.04 8.30 -9.12
C PRO A 262 -7.74 9.64 -9.39
N ALA A 263 -7.51 10.64 -8.54
CA ALA A 263 -8.06 11.96 -8.75
C ALA A 263 -7.46 12.55 -10.04
N THR A 264 -8.12 12.33 -11.18
CA THR A 264 -7.76 13.02 -12.41
C THR A 264 -7.97 14.51 -12.15
N ARG A 265 -6.90 15.32 -12.29
CA ARG A 265 -7.07 16.76 -12.49
C ARG A 265 -7.86 16.94 -13.78
N ARG A 266 -9.18 16.97 -13.68
CA ARG A 266 -10.03 17.59 -14.69
C ARG A 266 -9.75 19.08 -14.59
N TRP A 267 -8.66 19.53 -15.18
CA TRP A 267 -8.58 20.93 -15.60
C TRP A 267 -9.80 21.16 -16.48
N PRO A 268 -10.75 22.03 -16.10
CA PRO A 268 -11.83 22.35 -17.00
C PRO A 268 -11.20 22.98 -18.24
N ILE A 269 -11.40 22.34 -19.38
CA ILE A 269 -10.97 22.81 -20.72
C ILE A 269 -11.55 24.20 -21.08
N ASN A 270 -12.30 24.84 -20.18
CA ASN A 270 -12.90 26.17 -20.38
C ASN A 270 -12.34 27.28 -19.47
N ALA A 271 -11.08 27.19 -19.02
CA ALA A 271 -10.40 28.33 -18.39
C ALA A 271 -9.89 29.41 -19.40
N ARG A 272 -10.48 29.50 -20.60
CA ARG A 272 -10.21 30.56 -21.59
C ARG A 272 -11.36 31.56 -21.78
N ARG A 273 -12.32 31.62 -20.87
CA ARG A 273 -13.47 32.56 -20.97
C ARG A 273 -13.78 33.37 -19.71
N MET A 274 -12.80 33.61 -18.86
CA MET A 274 -12.89 34.59 -17.75
C MET A 274 -11.69 35.53 -17.70
N ILE A 275 -11.28 36.06 -18.86
CA ILE A 275 -10.66 37.39 -18.92
C ILE A 275 -11.66 38.23 -19.72
N GLY A 276 -12.55 38.88 -18.97
CA GLY A 276 -13.50 39.82 -19.51
C GLY A 276 -12.76 40.95 -20.23
N ARG A 277 -13.27 41.31 -21.40
CA ARG A 277 -13.05 42.60 -22.03
C ARG A 277 -13.36 43.70 -21.00
N GLY A 278 -12.32 44.38 -20.52
CA GLY A 278 -12.42 45.71 -19.93
C GLY A 278 -11.72 46.66 -20.88
N SER A 279 -12.45 47.21 -21.83
CA SER A 279 -12.01 48.32 -22.67
C SER A 279 -12.34 49.63 -21.96
N ALA A 280 -11.29 50.36 -21.60
CA ALA A 280 -11.15 51.81 -21.72
C ALA A 280 -9.67 52.08 -21.99
#